data_AF-A0A484BV70-F1
#
_entry.id   AF-A0A484BV70-F1
#
_cell.length_a   1.000
_cell.length_b   1.000
_cell.length_c   1.000
_cell.angle_alpha   90.00
_cell.angle_beta   90.00
_cell.angle_gamma   90.00
#
_symmetry.space_group_name_H-M   'P 1'
#
loop_
_entity.id
_entity.type
_entity.pdbx_description
1 polymer ?
#
loop_
_entity_poly.entity_id
_entity_poly.type
_entity_poly.pdbx_seq_one_letter_code
_entity_poly.pdbx_strand_id
1 'polypeptide(L)'
;MICCYTTIKYTGLLSNLLYMLLAIGVMAAGGLGLQMAQPNTPEHTYFVESLVLGATICTIIMFGCYGLVSDLLSVNIIFTGFILIVLGLEYLQLHNYQPHSRYKNTAQQLELTTVWHELEKQPGLMQQYEQQHHCCGYNNASDYKAMHLPIPKSCYQPGSDELLFTHGCQATLKHGRSRIEQRDKLFMWCIVGLEIFILVQTIVLSGLLYKLRQRERLARQQVPPGVRREPRANHVGSRTQLLDNA
;
A
#
# COMPACT_ATOMS: atom_id res chain seq x y z
N MET A 1 -31.79 -7.41 -13.42
CA MET A 1 -30.89 -6.30 -13.81
C MET A 1 -30.67 -5.31 -12.65
N ILE A 2 -31.73 -4.85 -11.97
CA ILE A 2 -31.62 -3.90 -10.83
C ILE A 2 -30.81 -4.48 -9.66
N CYS A 3 -31.09 -5.71 -9.24
CA CYS A 3 -30.34 -6.36 -8.15
C CYS A 3 -28.83 -6.44 -8.44
N CYS A 4 -28.44 -6.94 -9.62
CA CYS A 4 -27.03 -7.08 -10.02
C CYS A 4 -26.32 -5.72 -10.12
N TYR A 5 -26.99 -4.69 -10.62
CA TYR A 5 -26.46 -3.32 -10.66
C TYR A 5 -26.19 -2.77 -9.25
N THR A 6 -27.15 -2.93 -8.35
CA THR A 6 -27.04 -2.50 -6.96
C THR A 6 -25.93 -3.25 -6.23
N THR A 7 -25.79 -4.57 -6.45
CA THR A 7 -24.68 -5.36 -5.90
C THR A 7 -23.33 -4.84 -6.36
N ILE A 8 -23.15 -4.61 -7.67
CA ILE A 8 -21.88 -4.10 -8.23
C ILE A 8 -21.51 -2.74 -7.62
N LYS A 9 -22.49 -1.86 -7.43
CA LYS A 9 -22.28 -0.56 -6.78
C LYS A 9 -21.80 -0.69 -5.34
N TYR A 10 -22.48 -1.51 -4.53
CA TYR A 10 -22.09 -1.68 -3.12
C TYR A 10 -20.74 -2.39 -2.99
N THR A 11 -20.47 -3.43 -3.79
CA THR A 11 -19.18 -4.11 -3.77
C THR A 11 -18.05 -3.21 -4.26
N GLY A 12 -18.32 -2.32 -5.22
CA GLY A 12 -17.38 -1.31 -5.71
C GLY A 12 -17.10 -0.20 -4.70
N LEU A 13 -18.12 0.23 -3.95
CA LEU A 13 -17.94 1.21 -2.88
C LEU A 13 -17.11 0.60 -1.73
N LEU A 14 -17.39 -0.65 -1.37
CA LEU A 14 -16.66 -1.37 -0.33
C LEU A 14 -15.18 -1.60 -0.72
N SER A 15 -14.91 -2.03 -1.95
CA SER A 15 -13.53 -2.25 -2.42
C SER A 15 -12.73 -0.95 -2.46
N ASN A 16 -13.33 0.14 -2.94
CA ASN A 16 -12.72 1.48 -2.91
C ASN A 16 -12.41 1.94 -1.46
N LEU A 17 -13.33 1.72 -0.52
CA LEU A 17 -13.10 2.04 0.90
C LEU A 17 -11.93 1.24 1.48
N LEU A 18 -11.89 -0.08 1.22
CA LEU A 18 -10.79 -0.93 1.67
C LEU A 18 -9.45 -0.48 1.05
N TYR A 19 -9.45 -0.09 -0.22
CA TYR A 19 -8.27 0.38 -0.90
C TYR A 19 -7.76 1.69 -0.31
N MET A 20 -8.67 2.60 0.07
CA MET A 20 -8.32 3.84 0.75
C MET A 20 -7.70 3.58 2.14
N LEU A 21 -8.24 2.63 2.91
CA LEU A 21 -7.67 2.27 4.21
C LEU A 21 -6.25 1.69 4.06
N LEU A 22 -6.01 0.87 3.04
CA LEU A 22 -4.67 0.36 2.74
C LEU A 22 -3.71 1.49 2.36
N ALA A 23 -4.13 2.42 1.50
CA ALA A 23 -3.33 3.59 1.12
C ALA A 23 -2.96 4.46 2.33
N ILE A 24 -3.91 4.73 3.24
CA ILE A 24 -3.65 5.45 4.48
C ILE A 24 -2.67 4.70 5.37
N GLY A 25 -2.78 3.36 5.46
CA GLY A 25 -1.84 2.52 6.20
C GLY A 25 -0.41 2.62 5.64
N VAL A 26 -0.26 2.60 4.31
CA VAL A 26 1.03 2.78 3.63
C VAL A 26 1.59 4.18 3.88
N MET A 27 0.76 5.22 3.80
CA MET A 27 1.17 6.59 4.12
C MET A 27 1.62 6.75 5.56
N ALA A 28 0.90 6.17 6.53
CA ALA A 28 1.26 6.23 7.94
C ALA A 28 2.60 5.52 8.19
N ALA A 29 2.80 4.34 7.61
CA ALA A 29 4.09 3.63 7.68
C ALA A 29 5.22 4.43 7.04
N GLY A 30 4.97 5.06 5.89
CA GLY A 30 5.93 5.95 5.22
C GLY A 30 6.27 7.19 6.05
N GLY A 31 5.28 7.80 6.70
CA GLY A 31 5.46 8.95 7.58
C GLY A 31 6.28 8.62 8.84
N LEU A 32 6.03 7.46 9.47
CA LEU A 32 6.86 6.98 10.58
C LEU A 32 8.28 6.65 10.12
N GLY A 33 8.44 6.05 8.93
CA GLY A 33 9.74 5.79 8.32
C GLY A 33 10.53 7.07 8.05
N LEU A 34 9.85 8.13 7.62
CA LEU A 34 10.46 9.44 7.37
C LEU A 34 11.06 10.06 8.64
N GLN A 35 10.41 9.90 9.80
CA GLN A 35 10.91 10.41 11.08
C GLN A 35 12.20 9.73 11.53
N MET A 36 12.42 8.49 11.11
CA MET A 36 13.59 7.69 11.47
C MET A 36 14.70 7.76 10.41
N ALA A 37 14.42 8.33 9.24
CA ALA A 37 15.36 8.39 8.13
C ALA A 37 16.26 9.64 8.21
N GLN A 38 17.54 9.46 7.90
CA GLN A 38 18.51 10.55 7.82
C GLN A 38 18.18 11.46 6.61
N PRO A 39 18.19 12.80 6.74
CA PRO A 39 17.95 13.69 5.60
C PRO A 39 19.04 13.57 4.53
N ASN A 40 18.66 13.73 3.26
CA ASN A 40 19.51 13.63 2.05
C ASN A 40 19.99 12.23 1.63
N THR A 41 19.40 11.16 2.18
CA THR A 41 19.68 9.80 1.71
C THR A 41 18.63 9.34 0.68
N PRO A 42 18.97 8.38 -0.19
CA PRO A 42 18.02 7.80 -1.14
C PRO A 42 16.83 7.10 -0.45
N GLU A 43 16.94 6.75 0.84
CA GLU A 43 15.78 6.24 1.59
C GLU A 43 14.78 7.33 1.96
N HIS A 44 15.24 8.56 2.25
CA HIS A 44 14.37 9.68 2.58
C HIS A 44 13.52 10.09 1.36
N THR A 45 14.10 10.11 0.16
CA THR A 45 13.35 10.40 -1.08
C THR A 45 12.24 9.39 -1.34
N TYR A 46 12.48 8.12 -1.03
CA TYR A 46 11.48 7.05 -1.19
C TYR A 46 10.28 7.23 -0.26
N PHE A 47 10.51 7.59 1.01
CA PHE A 47 9.43 7.83 1.96
C PHE A 47 8.56 9.03 1.57
N VAL A 48 9.19 10.09 1.06
CA VAL A 48 8.47 11.26 0.53
C VAL A 48 7.66 10.88 -0.72
N GLU A 49 8.25 10.13 -1.65
CA GLU A 49 7.56 9.65 -2.85
C GLU A 49 6.35 8.79 -2.49
N SER A 50 6.50 7.86 -1.54
CA SER A 50 5.41 7.01 -1.05
C SER A 50 4.27 7.82 -0.42
N LEU A 51 4.57 8.93 0.27
CA LEU A 51 3.56 9.80 0.87
C LEU A 51 2.76 10.56 -0.20
N VAL A 52 3.45 11.09 -1.21
CA VAL A 52 2.83 11.78 -2.35
C VAL A 52 1.95 10.80 -3.14
N LEU A 53 2.48 9.62 -3.47
CA LEU A 53 1.73 8.58 -4.18
C LEU A 53 0.48 8.16 -3.39
N GLY A 54 0.61 7.88 -2.10
CA GLY A 54 -0.53 7.53 -1.25
C GLY A 54 -1.62 8.63 -1.23
N ALA A 55 -1.22 9.89 -1.12
CA ALA A 55 -2.17 11.01 -1.17
C ALA A 55 -2.88 11.10 -2.53
N THR A 56 -2.16 10.91 -3.63
CA THR A 56 -2.77 10.87 -4.97
C THR A 56 -3.76 9.72 -5.12
N ILE A 57 -3.44 8.52 -4.63
CA ILE A 57 -4.34 7.36 -4.63
C ILE A 57 -5.63 7.68 -3.85
N CYS A 58 -5.52 8.27 -2.65
CA CYS A 58 -6.69 8.69 -1.88
C CYS A 58 -7.60 9.63 -2.68
N THR A 59 -7.04 10.61 -3.40
CA THR A 59 -7.84 11.51 -4.24
C THR A 59 -8.51 10.79 -5.42
N ILE A 60 -7.80 9.88 -6.08
CA ILE A 60 -8.34 9.05 -7.17
C ILE A 60 -9.52 8.21 -6.68
N ILE A 61 -9.41 7.60 -5.50
CA ILE A 61 -10.47 6.79 -4.90
C ILE A 61 -11.70 7.64 -4.59
N MET A 62 -11.53 8.87 -4.10
CA MET A 62 -12.66 9.78 -3.87
C MET A 62 -13.43 10.07 -5.17
N PHE A 63 -12.73 10.28 -6.28
CA PHE A 63 -13.36 10.40 -7.60
C PHE A 63 -14.03 9.11 -8.05
N GLY A 64 -13.44 7.94 -7.77
CA GLY A 64 -14.05 6.64 -8.03
C GLY A 64 -15.38 6.45 -7.31
N CYS A 65 -15.40 6.69 -5.99
CA CYS A 65 -16.62 6.66 -5.18
C CYS A 65 -17.69 7.62 -5.71
N TYR A 66 -17.30 8.85 -6.07
CA TYR A 66 -18.20 9.83 -6.67
C TYR A 66 -18.77 9.35 -8.01
N GLY A 67 -17.94 8.78 -8.88
CA GLY A 67 -18.36 8.20 -10.17
C GLY A 67 -19.37 7.06 -10.02
N LEU A 68 -19.21 6.23 -8.97
CA LEU A 68 -20.16 5.16 -8.63
C LEU A 68 -21.49 5.71 -8.10
N VAL A 69 -21.47 6.74 -7.24
CA VAL A 69 -22.71 7.29 -6.66
C VAL A 69 -23.51 8.09 -7.69
N SER A 70 -22.83 8.90 -8.51
CA SER A 70 -23.48 9.84 -9.44
C SER A 70 -23.81 9.25 -10.82
N ASP A 71 -23.47 7.98 -11.10
CA ASP A 71 -23.74 7.30 -12.37
C ASP A 71 -23.18 8.03 -13.61
N LEU A 72 -22.07 8.74 -13.39
CA LEU A 72 -21.38 9.53 -14.40
C LEU A 72 -20.36 8.65 -15.15
N LEU A 73 -20.76 8.16 -16.33
CA LEU A 73 -19.88 7.39 -17.22
C LEU A 73 -18.54 8.10 -17.48
N SER A 74 -18.54 9.42 -17.69
CA SER A 74 -17.31 10.17 -17.96
C SER A 74 -16.33 10.10 -16.78
N VAL A 75 -16.84 10.22 -15.55
CA VAL A 75 -16.02 10.11 -14.33
C VAL A 75 -15.49 8.69 -14.15
N ASN A 76 -16.32 7.67 -14.40
CA ASN A 76 -15.89 6.27 -14.32
C ASN A 76 -14.82 5.91 -15.36
N ILE A 77 -14.87 6.48 -16.58
CA ILE A 77 -13.83 6.28 -17.60
C ILE A 77 -12.52 6.93 -17.16
N ILE A 78 -12.56 8.17 -16.65
CA ILE A 78 -11.38 8.87 -16.13
C ILE A 78 -10.75 8.08 -14.97
N PHE A 79 -11.57 7.63 -14.02
CA PHE A 79 -11.13 6.80 -12.91
C PHE A 79 -10.48 5.49 -13.38
N THR A 80 -11.07 4.81 -14.37
CA THR A 80 -10.49 3.61 -14.98
C THR A 80 -9.10 3.90 -15.57
N GLY A 81 -8.94 5.04 -16.24
CA GLY A 81 -7.64 5.48 -16.77
C GLY A 81 -6.60 5.69 -15.68
N PHE A 82 -6.97 6.32 -14.57
CA PHE A 82 -6.06 6.52 -13.44
C PHE A 82 -5.63 5.19 -12.79
N ILE A 83 -6.56 4.27 -12.55
CA ILE A 83 -6.23 2.94 -12.00
C ILE A 83 -5.30 2.16 -12.94
N LEU A 84 -5.51 2.24 -14.26
CA LEU A 84 -4.59 1.62 -15.23
C LEU A 84 -3.19 2.22 -15.21
N ILE A 85 -3.09 3.55 -15.04
CA ILE A 85 -1.79 4.22 -14.92
C ILE A 85 -1.07 3.77 -13.65
N VAL A 86 -1.77 3.74 -12.50
CA VAL A 86 -1.19 3.29 -11.23
C VAL A 86 -0.72 1.84 -11.35
N LEU A 87 -1.56 0.94 -11.83
CA LEU A 87 -1.21 -0.47 -12.03
C LEU A 87 -0.04 -0.65 -13.01
N GLY A 88 0.05 0.19 -14.04
CA GLY A 88 1.18 0.23 -14.97
C GLY A 88 2.47 0.69 -14.30
N LEU A 89 2.42 1.71 -13.44
CA LEU A 89 3.56 2.18 -12.66
C LEU A 89 4.02 1.13 -11.65
N GLU A 90 3.10 0.48 -10.93
CA GLU A 90 3.40 -0.61 -10.00
C GLU A 90 4.04 -1.80 -10.73
N TYR A 91 3.52 -2.16 -11.90
CA TYR A 91 4.11 -3.21 -12.73
C TYR A 91 5.53 -2.86 -13.20
N LEU A 92 5.74 -1.62 -13.65
CA LEU A 92 7.07 -1.13 -14.05
C LEU A 92 8.04 -1.11 -12.87
N GLN A 93 7.59 -0.72 -11.67
CA GLN A 93 8.38 -0.80 -10.45
C GLN A 93 8.72 -2.26 -10.13
N LEU A 94 7.76 -3.19 -10.19
CA LEU A 94 8.02 -4.59 -9.90
C LEU A 94 9.01 -5.23 -10.89
N HIS A 95 8.98 -4.81 -12.16
CA HIS A 95 9.83 -5.40 -13.20
C HIS A 95 11.20 -4.75 -13.32
N ASN A 96 11.28 -3.42 -13.29
CA ASN A 96 12.53 -2.68 -13.52
C ASN A 96 13.31 -2.40 -12.23
N TYR A 97 12.63 -2.27 -11.09
CA TYR A 97 13.30 -2.03 -9.83
C TYR A 97 13.78 -3.38 -9.27
N GLN A 98 15.08 -3.66 -9.39
CA GLN A 98 15.72 -4.71 -8.61
C GLN A 98 15.29 -4.51 -7.15
N PRO A 99 14.83 -5.57 -6.46
CA PRO A 99 14.10 -5.41 -5.22
C PRO A 99 14.95 -4.58 -4.27
N HIS A 100 14.46 -3.39 -3.92
CA HIS A 100 15.09 -2.50 -2.95
C HIS A 100 15.37 -3.23 -1.62
N SER A 101 14.65 -4.33 -1.37
CA SER A 101 15.00 -5.32 -0.35
C SER A 101 16.44 -5.80 -0.49
N ARG A 102 16.93 -6.23 -1.68
CA ARG A 102 18.34 -6.60 -1.90
C ARG A 102 19.31 -5.49 -1.55
N TYR A 103 19.02 -4.23 -1.88
CA TYR A 103 19.89 -3.11 -1.53
C TYR A 103 19.92 -2.86 -0.02
N LYS A 104 18.76 -2.73 0.64
CA LYS A 104 18.65 -2.59 2.10
C LYS A 104 19.25 -3.77 2.85
N ASN A 105 19.06 -4.98 2.32
CA ASN A 105 19.60 -6.21 2.87
C ASN A 105 21.12 -6.26 2.81
N THR A 106 21.69 -5.82 1.68
CA THR A 106 23.13 -5.77 1.50
C THR A 106 23.73 -4.65 2.34
N ALA A 107 23.06 -3.49 2.40
CA ALA A 107 23.46 -2.36 3.23
C ALA A 107 23.47 -2.71 4.72
N GLN A 108 22.41 -3.32 5.27
CA GLN A 108 22.36 -3.74 6.67
C GLN A 108 23.38 -4.83 7.02
N GLN A 109 23.65 -5.75 6.07
CA GLN A 109 24.71 -6.73 6.26
C GLN A 109 26.10 -6.09 6.22
N LEU A 110 26.30 -5.16 5.30
CA LEU A 110 27.54 -4.40 5.18
C LEU A 110 27.78 -3.57 6.44
N GLU A 111 26.75 -2.90 6.94
CA GLU A 111 26.75 -2.11 8.17
C GLU A 111 27.12 -2.98 9.39
N LEU A 112 26.50 -4.15 9.55
CA LEU A 112 26.90 -5.07 10.63
C LEU A 112 28.37 -5.49 10.47
N THR A 113 28.83 -5.79 9.25
CA THR A 113 30.23 -6.16 9.03
C THR A 113 31.20 -5.01 9.29
N THR A 114 30.85 -3.77 8.96
CA THR A 114 31.69 -2.60 9.22
C THR A 114 31.75 -2.28 10.70
N VAL A 115 30.60 -2.28 11.39
CA VAL A 115 30.52 -2.05 12.84
C VAL A 115 31.30 -3.13 13.60
N TRP A 116 31.25 -4.38 13.13
CA TRP A 116 32.04 -5.47 13.70
C TRP A 116 33.55 -5.31 13.47
N HIS A 117 33.97 -4.91 12.26
CA HIS A 117 35.39 -4.66 11.97
C HIS A 117 35.95 -3.43 12.69
N GLU A 118 35.12 -2.43 12.98
CA GLU A 118 35.51 -1.23 13.71
C GLU A 118 35.35 -1.37 15.23
N LEU A 119 35.07 -2.57 15.74
CA LEU A 119 34.88 -2.83 17.17
C LEU A 119 36.05 -2.33 18.03
N GLU A 120 37.29 -2.47 17.55
CA GLU A 120 38.49 -1.97 18.24
C GLU A 120 38.57 -0.44 18.31
N LYS A 121 38.02 0.25 17.29
CA LYS A 121 38.06 1.72 17.19
C LYS A 121 36.86 2.37 17.88
N GLN A 122 35.67 1.76 17.75
CA GLN A 122 34.40 2.30 18.22
C GLN A 122 33.51 1.19 18.79
N PRO A 123 33.83 0.68 20.00
CA PRO A 123 33.04 -0.39 20.62
C PRO A 123 31.60 0.03 20.93
N GLY A 124 31.34 1.34 21.11
CA GLY A 124 30.01 1.87 21.43
C GLY A 124 28.96 1.64 20.33
N LEU A 125 29.36 1.62 19.05
CA LEU A 125 28.42 1.40 17.95
C LEU A 125 27.88 -0.03 17.94
N MET A 126 28.77 -1.02 18.14
CA MET A 126 28.34 -2.42 18.24
C MET A 126 27.46 -2.65 19.47
N GLN A 127 27.79 -2.03 20.60
CA GLN A 127 27.00 -2.14 21.82
C GLN A 127 25.58 -1.57 21.66
N GLN A 128 25.43 -0.44 20.98
CA GLN A 128 24.12 0.13 20.64
C GLN A 128 23.35 -0.81 19.70
N TYR A 129 24.03 -1.36 18.69
CA TYR A 129 23.43 -2.29 17.74
C TYR A 129 22.89 -3.56 18.42
N GLU A 130 23.68 -4.15 19.31
CA GLU A 130 23.31 -5.34 20.09
C GLU A 130 22.11 -5.10 21.00
N GLN A 131 22.05 -3.94 21.66
CA GLN A 131 20.91 -3.57 22.50
C GLN A 131 19.64 -3.33 21.68
N GLN A 132 19.77 -2.66 20.52
CA GLN A 132 18.64 -2.36 19.64
C GLN A 132 18.04 -3.64 19.01
N HIS A 133 18.88 -4.61 18.67
CA HIS A 133 18.46 -5.83 17.99
C HIS A 133 18.39 -7.07 18.91
N HIS A 134 18.63 -6.92 20.22
CA HIS A 134 18.61 -8.00 21.21
C HIS A 134 19.43 -9.21 20.77
N CYS A 135 20.65 -8.96 20.33
CA CYS A 135 21.59 -9.95 19.81
C CYS A 135 22.97 -9.76 20.43
N CYS A 136 23.84 -10.77 20.34
CA CYS A 136 25.20 -10.67 20.83
C CYS A 136 26.22 -11.23 19.85
N GLY A 137 27.23 -10.41 19.53
CA GLY A 137 28.28 -10.76 18.59
C GLY A 137 27.79 -10.90 17.15
N TYR A 138 28.73 -11.17 16.24
CA TYR A 138 28.40 -11.33 14.83
C TYR A 138 27.56 -12.60 14.60
N ASN A 139 28.07 -13.75 15.04
CA ASN A 139 27.40 -15.06 15.02
C ASN A 139 26.93 -15.49 16.41
N ASN A 140 27.71 -15.20 17.45
CA ASN A 140 27.34 -15.48 18.85
C ASN A 140 28.27 -14.72 19.82
N ALA A 141 27.94 -14.73 21.11
CA ALA A 141 28.76 -14.14 22.17
C ALA A 141 30.17 -14.73 22.30
N SER A 142 30.42 -15.92 21.74
CA SER A 142 31.75 -16.52 21.66
C SER A 142 32.73 -15.73 20.81
N ASP A 143 32.23 -14.90 19.89
CA ASP A 143 33.09 -14.14 18.97
C ASP A 143 33.94 -13.11 19.72
N TYR A 144 33.42 -12.52 20.80
CA TYR A 144 34.20 -11.66 21.69
C TYR A 144 35.36 -12.41 22.36
N LYS A 145 35.09 -13.64 22.83
CA LYS A 145 36.12 -14.49 23.46
C LYS A 145 37.21 -14.89 22.46
N ALA A 146 36.84 -15.15 21.20
CA ALA A 146 37.79 -15.49 20.13
C ALA A 146 38.74 -14.32 19.81
N MET A 147 38.30 -13.08 19.99
CA MET A 147 39.14 -11.88 19.85
C MET A 147 39.86 -11.49 21.15
N HIS A 148 39.76 -12.28 22.22
CA HIS A 148 40.27 -11.97 23.56
C HIS A 148 39.65 -10.70 24.19
N LEU A 149 38.45 -10.31 23.76
CA LEU A 149 37.68 -9.23 24.39
C LEU A 149 36.69 -9.79 25.44
N PRO A 150 36.41 -9.04 26.51
CA PRO A 150 35.31 -9.35 27.41
C PRO A 150 33.98 -9.14 26.69
N ILE A 151 32.98 -9.96 27.04
CA ILE A 151 31.62 -9.79 26.52
C ILE A 151 31.05 -8.48 27.07
N PRO A 152 30.58 -7.56 26.22
CA PRO A 152 30.07 -6.27 26.66
C PRO A 152 28.73 -6.39 27.39
N LYS A 153 28.42 -5.42 28.25
CA LYS A 153 27.15 -5.36 28.99
C LYS A 153 25.93 -5.24 28.07
N SER A 154 26.11 -4.77 26.83
CA SER A 154 25.08 -4.71 25.79
C SER A 154 24.50 -6.07 25.40
N CYS A 155 25.29 -7.14 25.57
CA CYS A 155 24.87 -8.50 25.28
C CYS A 155 23.96 -9.12 26.34
N TYR A 156 23.76 -8.44 27.47
CA TYR A 156 22.94 -8.93 28.58
C TYR A 156 21.57 -8.26 28.57
N GLN A 157 20.56 -8.99 29.01
CA GLN A 157 19.18 -8.51 29.05
C GLN A 157 19.01 -7.40 30.10
N PRO A 158 18.24 -6.33 29.82
CA PRO A 158 18.09 -5.21 30.74
C PRO A 158 17.52 -5.68 32.09
N GLY A 159 18.28 -5.46 33.17
CA GLY A 159 17.92 -5.85 34.53
C GLY A 159 18.51 -7.17 35.02
N SER A 160 19.34 -7.84 34.21
CA SER A 160 20.02 -9.08 34.60
C SER A 160 21.44 -9.14 34.04
N ASP A 161 22.43 -9.34 34.91
CA ASP A 161 23.83 -9.52 34.52
C ASP A 161 24.16 -10.98 34.13
N GLU A 162 23.18 -11.89 34.18
CA GLU A 162 23.37 -13.33 33.92
C GLU A 162 22.70 -13.81 32.62
N LEU A 163 21.64 -13.13 32.16
CA LEU A 163 20.90 -13.53 30.97
C LEU A 163 21.53 -12.90 29.72
N LEU A 164 22.35 -13.71 29.05
CA LEU A 164 23.01 -13.37 27.80
C LEU A 164 22.09 -13.62 26.60
N PHE A 165 22.10 -12.72 25.62
CA PHE A 165 21.46 -13.00 24.33
C PHE A 165 22.15 -14.17 23.62
N THR A 166 21.39 -15.22 23.34
CA THR A 166 21.89 -16.47 22.75
C THR A 166 21.93 -16.45 21.22
N HIS A 167 21.39 -15.41 20.60
CA HIS A 167 21.30 -15.25 19.15
C HIS A 167 22.34 -14.25 18.63
N GLY A 168 23.07 -14.62 17.58
CA GLY A 168 23.98 -13.72 16.87
C GLY A 168 23.26 -12.67 16.04
N CYS A 169 23.85 -11.48 15.93
CA CYS A 169 23.26 -10.37 15.20
C CYS A 169 23.06 -10.69 13.70
N GLN A 170 23.95 -11.47 13.08
CA GLN A 170 23.77 -11.89 11.68
C GLN A 170 22.54 -12.78 11.49
N ALA A 171 22.28 -13.69 12.42
CA ALA A 171 21.12 -14.59 12.38
C ALA A 171 19.82 -13.82 12.64
N THR A 172 19.81 -12.94 13.65
CA THR A 172 18.66 -12.07 13.97
C THR A 172 18.30 -11.17 12.81
N LEU A 173 19.29 -10.58 12.12
CA LEU A 173 19.05 -9.78 10.92
C LEU A 173 18.48 -10.60 9.77
N LYS A 174 19.00 -11.80 9.50
CA LYS A 174 18.47 -12.69 8.47
C LYS A 174 17.02 -13.09 8.76
N HIS A 175 16.71 -13.43 10.01
CA HIS A 175 15.36 -13.80 10.42
C HIS A 175 14.39 -12.61 10.37
N GLY A 176 14.77 -11.46 10.93
CA GLY A 176 13.97 -10.23 10.88
C GLY A 176 13.68 -9.79 9.45
N ARG A 177 14.69 -9.84 8.58
CA ARG A 177 14.56 -9.55 7.15
C ARG A 177 13.54 -10.42 6.44
N SER A 178 13.64 -11.74 6.61
CA SER A 178 12.72 -12.68 5.93
C SER A 178 11.25 -12.42 6.29
N ARG A 179 10.99 -12.05 7.56
CA ARG A 179 9.66 -11.70 8.06
C ARG A 179 9.15 -10.39 7.45
N ILE A 180 10.00 -9.37 7.36
CA ILE A 180 9.64 -8.07 6.76
C ILE A 180 9.36 -8.23 5.26
N GLU A 181 10.25 -8.91 4.52
CA GLU A 181 10.07 -9.14 3.09
C GLU A 181 8.80 -9.94 2.77
N GLN A 182 8.45 -10.93 3.58
CA GLN A 182 7.21 -11.69 3.40
C GLN A 182 5.96 -10.82 3.61
N ARG A 183 5.98 -9.96 4.64
CA ARG A 183 4.88 -9.03 4.90
C ARG A 183 4.74 -8.04 3.75
N ASP A 184 5.83 -7.42 3.31
CA ASP A 184 5.81 -6.44 2.23
C ASP A 184 5.29 -7.06 0.94
N LYS A 185 5.73 -8.28 0.60
CA LYS A 185 5.19 -9.02 -0.54
C LYS A 185 3.70 -9.27 -0.40
N LEU A 186 3.23 -9.74 0.77
CA LEU A 186 1.81 -9.98 1.00
C LEU A 186 0.99 -8.70 0.81
N PHE A 187 1.44 -7.57 1.37
CA PHE A 187 0.77 -6.28 1.21
C PHE A 187 0.72 -5.82 -0.25
N MET A 188 1.84 -5.91 -0.98
CA MET A 188 1.89 -5.55 -2.41
C MET A 188 0.93 -6.40 -3.25
N TRP A 189 0.93 -7.73 -3.07
CA TRP A 189 0.01 -8.60 -3.80
C TRP A 189 -1.46 -8.35 -3.44
N CYS A 190 -1.76 -8.00 -2.18
CA CYS A 190 -3.10 -7.59 -1.77
C CYS A 190 -3.55 -6.29 -2.44
N ILE A 191 -2.67 -5.29 -2.55
CA ILE A 191 -2.94 -4.02 -3.23
C ILE A 191 -3.23 -4.28 -4.71
N VAL A 192 -2.31 -4.92 -5.43
CA VAL A 192 -2.47 -5.25 -6.85
C VAL A 192 -3.74 -6.06 -7.11
N GLY A 193 -4.02 -7.05 -6.26
CA GLY A 193 -5.24 -7.86 -6.37
C GLY A 193 -6.52 -7.03 -6.21
N LEU A 194 -6.51 -6.07 -5.27
CA LEU A 194 -7.64 -5.17 -5.05
C LEU A 194 -7.82 -4.17 -6.20
N GLU A 195 -6.73 -3.64 -6.76
CA GLU A 195 -6.78 -2.76 -7.93
C GLU A 195 -7.36 -3.46 -9.16
N ILE A 196 -6.93 -4.69 -9.44
CA ILE A 196 -7.48 -5.51 -10.55
C ILE A 196 -8.98 -5.74 -10.32
N PHE A 197 -9.37 -6.04 -9.08
CA PHE A 197 -10.78 -6.24 -8.75
C PHE A 197 -11.61 -4.95 -8.97
N ILE A 198 -11.12 -3.80 -8.51
CA ILE A 198 -11.75 -2.48 -8.73
C ILE A 198 -11.82 -2.15 -10.23
N LEU A 199 -10.76 -2.43 -10.97
CA LEU A 199 -10.70 -2.21 -12.42
C LEU A 199 -11.78 -3.02 -13.15
N VAL A 200 -11.89 -4.31 -12.85
CA VAL A 200 -12.92 -5.19 -13.45
C VAL A 200 -14.32 -4.68 -13.11
N GLN A 201 -14.59 -4.32 -11.85
CA GLN A 201 -15.88 -3.77 -11.44
C GLN A 201 -16.22 -2.48 -12.19
N THR A 202 -15.25 -1.58 -12.35
CA THR A 202 -15.45 -0.29 -13.01
C THR A 202 -15.68 -0.45 -14.52
N ILE A 203 -14.99 -1.39 -15.17
CA ILE A 203 -15.21 -1.72 -16.58
C ILE A 203 -16.62 -2.28 -16.79
N VAL A 204 -17.04 -3.22 -15.93
CA VAL A 204 -18.40 -3.80 -15.99
C VAL A 204 -19.47 -2.71 -15.80
N LEU A 205 -19.30 -1.83 -14.81
CA LEU A 205 -20.22 -0.73 -14.54
C LEU A 205 -20.27 0.25 -15.73
N SER A 206 -19.11 0.61 -16.29
CA SER A 206 -19.01 1.50 -17.45
C SER A 206 -19.70 0.90 -18.69
N GLY A 207 -19.52 -0.40 -18.93
CA GLY A 207 -20.21 -1.12 -20.00
C GLY A 207 -21.73 -1.16 -19.82
N LEU A 208 -22.21 -1.34 -18.59
CA LEU A 208 -23.63 -1.29 -18.26
C LEU A 208 -24.21 0.12 -18.49
N LEU A 209 -23.55 1.16 -17.97
CA LEU A 209 -23.96 2.56 -18.15
C LEU A 209 -23.94 2.97 -19.64
N TYR A 210 -22.96 2.51 -20.41
CA TYR A 210 -22.89 2.74 -21.85
C TYR A 210 -24.08 2.10 -22.57
N LYS A 211 -24.39 0.82 -22.29
CA LYS A 211 -25.55 0.13 -22.88
C LYS A 211 -26.87 0.78 -22.50
N LEU A 212 -27.03 1.25 -21.26
CA LEU A 212 -28.23 1.97 -20.82
C LEU A 212 -28.40 3.28 -21.60
N ARG A 213 -27.34 4.10 -21.71
CA ARG A 213 -27.37 5.33 -22.51
C ARG A 213 -27.61 5.07 -23.99
N GLN A 214 -27.04 4.00 -24.54
CA GLN A 214 -27.27 3.62 -25.93
C GLN A 214 -28.73 3.26 -26.17
N ARG A 215 -29.36 2.48 -25.28
CA ARG A 215 -30.80 2.17 -25.35
C ARG A 215 -31.65 3.42 -25.27
N GLU A 216 -31.33 4.37 -24.39
CA GLU A 216 -32.03 5.65 -24.32
C GLU A 216 -31.90 6.47 -25.61
N ARG A 217 -30.71 6.50 -26.23
CA ARG A 217 -30.48 7.20 -27.50
C ARG A 217 -31.29 6.57 -28.64
N LEU A 218 -31.31 5.25 -28.73
CA LEU A 218 -32.12 4.52 -29.72
C LEU A 218 -33.62 4.77 -29.50
N ALA A 219 -34.09 4.72 -28.25
CA ALA A 219 -35.48 5.05 -27.92
C ALA A 219 -35.86 6.50 -28.24
N ARG A 220 -34.91 7.45 -28.18
CA ARG A 220 -35.14 8.84 -28.64
C ARG A 220 -35.22 8.94 -30.16
N GLN A 221 -34.41 8.17 -30.91
CA GLN A 221 -34.43 8.17 -32.37
C GLN A 221 -35.71 7.55 -32.95
N GLN A 222 -36.36 6.64 -32.22
CA GLN A 222 -37.63 6.04 -32.63
C GLN A 222 -38.86 6.96 -32.44
N VAL A 223 -38.69 8.14 -31.81
CA VAL A 223 -39.80 9.11 -31.68
C VAL A 223 -39.96 9.87 -33.00
N PRO A 224 -41.15 9.86 -33.64
CA PRO A 224 -41.37 10.55 -34.90
C PRO A 224 -41.11 12.07 -34.79
N PRO A 225 -40.55 12.71 -35.83
CA PRO A 225 -40.38 14.15 -35.87
C PRO A 225 -41.78 14.81 -35.91
N GLY A 226 -42.25 15.32 -34.77
CA GLY A 226 -43.56 15.95 -34.64
C GLY A 226 -44.23 15.78 -33.27
N VAL A 227 -43.81 14.78 -32.48
CA VAL A 227 -44.31 14.62 -31.11
C VAL A 227 -43.54 15.56 -30.18
N ARG A 228 -44.10 16.75 -29.96
CA ARG A 228 -43.64 17.71 -28.94
C ARG A 228 -43.76 17.03 -27.57
N ARG A 229 -42.64 16.61 -26.99
CA ARG A 229 -42.64 16.20 -25.57
C ARG A 229 -43.02 17.43 -24.75
N GLU A 230 -44.11 17.34 -23.99
CA GLU A 230 -44.34 18.28 -22.90
C GLU A 230 -43.05 18.36 -22.06
N PRO A 231 -42.66 19.57 -21.62
CA PRO A 231 -41.54 19.71 -20.71
C PRO A 231 -41.88 18.87 -19.48
N ARG A 232 -41.14 17.79 -19.29
CA ARG A 232 -41.25 16.93 -18.11
C ARG A 232 -41.02 17.85 -16.93
N ALA A 233 -42.10 18.23 -16.24
CA ALA A 233 -42.03 19.02 -15.02
C ALA A 233 -40.97 18.35 -14.14
N ASN A 234 -40.05 19.16 -13.63
CA ASN A 234 -39.01 18.71 -12.70
C ASN A 234 -39.71 18.12 -11.46
N HIS A 235 -40.04 16.83 -11.49
CA HIS A 235 -40.43 16.08 -10.31
C HIS A 235 -39.17 15.84 -9.48
N VAL A 236 -38.79 16.89 -8.75
CA VAL A 236 -38.14 16.79 -7.45
C VAL A 236 -39.08 15.99 -6.56
N GLY A 237 -39.04 14.66 -6.64
CA GLY A 237 -40.03 13.82 -5.96
C GLY A 237 -39.94 12.31 -6.20
N SER A 238 -39.12 11.81 -7.12
CA SER A 238 -38.97 10.36 -7.34
C SER A 238 -38.23 9.60 -6.22
N ARG A 239 -37.99 10.23 -5.07
CA ARG A 239 -37.32 9.61 -3.92
C ARG A 239 -38.27 9.06 -2.85
N THR A 240 -39.57 9.33 -2.93
CA THR A 240 -40.55 8.91 -1.90
C THR A 240 -41.39 7.68 -2.25
N GLN A 241 -41.48 7.27 -3.52
CA GLN A 241 -42.31 6.09 -3.88
C GLN A 241 -41.61 4.72 -3.77
N LEU A 242 -40.33 4.67 -3.41
CA LEU A 242 -39.59 3.40 -3.23
C LEU A 242 -39.47 2.95 -1.76
N LEU A 243 -40.07 3.67 -0.81
CA LEU A 243 -40.07 3.32 0.62
C LEU A 243 -41.43 2.86 1.16
N ASP A 244 -42.50 2.92 0.36
CA ASP A 244 -43.84 2.48 0.81
C ASP A 244 -44.22 1.06 0.35
N ASN A 245 -43.33 0.33 -0.33
CA ASN A 245 -43.56 -1.07 -0.72
C ASN A 245 -42.27 -1.90 -0.69
N ALA A 246 -41.62 -2.00 0.48
CA ALA A 246 -40.81 -3.14 0.95
C ALA A 246 -40.11 -2.82 2.27
#